data_AF-B8HZW5-F1
#
_entry.id   AF-B8HZW5-F1
#
_cell.length_a   1.000
_cell.length_b   1.000
_cell.length_c   1.000
_cell.angle_alpha   90.00
_cell.angle_beta   90.00
_cell.angle_gamma   90.00
#
_symmetry.space_group_name_H-M   'P 1'
#
loop_
_entity.id
_entity.type
_entity.pdbx_description
1 polymer ?
#
loop_
_entity_poly.entity_id
_entity_poly.type
_entity_poly.pdbx_seq_one_letter_code
_entity_poly.pdbx_strand_id
1 'polypeptide(L)'
;MPLKFPVGMVIPFAGPLKEDQLKSSGWVPCDGRVLDKTQYSELFDVIGTKYGGDGIPNFNIPDLRGRFVRATDHGRGYDPDAQRRKASKSGGAAGDNTGSVQEYATAKPKNNFITNDKGNHNHLVDHLPTDYWNAACAITSNEGANFPGRTATSGEAGQHSHTIVSGGDSESRPVNLYMYWIIKFTSSDYDESILLPAGSIVSFAGDSVKKSNELIANGWLPCIGSSYEANKYPDLYENISNIYGGDQNKFNVPDLRGLFIRGVNSNTSETPGVHGATRVGQTEDYSTALPKTLNFTLSTDGAHTHSAPKLPQDKYIENYCAGHEVANFPSNQYTGNNGNHAHTIAGGDAETRPVNIYLDYIIKSSNV
;
A
#
# COMPACT_ATOMS: atom_id res chain seq x y z
N MET A 1 -11.02 -29.45 29.49
CA MET A 1 -9.59 -29.64 29.16
C MET A 1 -8.96 -28.26 29.13
N PRO A 2 -7.71 -28.09 29.60
CA PRO A 2 -7.04 -26.79 29.50
C PRO A 2 -7.01 -26.36 28.04
N LEU A 3 -7.33 -25.09 27.78
CA LEU A 3 -7.34 -24.50 26.44
C LEU A 3 -5.89 -24.34 25.97
N LYS A 4 -5.54 -25.04 24.89
CA LYS A 4 -4.18 -25.08 24.36
C LYS A 4 -3.97 -24.04 23.26
N PHE A 5 -2.76 -23.53 23.14
CA PHE A 5 -2.29 -22.80 21.97
C PHE A 5 -2.33 -23.74 20.76
N PRO A 6 -3.07 -23.39 19.69
CA PRO A 6 -3.07 -24.17 18.48
C PRO A 6 -1.66 -24.26 17.89
N VAL A 7 -1.30 -25.48 17.47
CA VAL A 7 -0.12 -25.69 16.64
C VAL A 7 -0.26 -24.86 15.36
N GLY A 8 0.84 -24.22 14.94
CA GLY A 8 0.82 -23.23 13.86
C GLY A 8 0.47 -21.81 14.29
N MET A 9 0.16 -21.56 15.58
CA MET A 9 0.09 -20.21 16.11
C MET A 9 1.45 -19.51 15.95
N VAL A 10 1.41 -18.27 15.47
CA VAL A 10 2.56 -17.38 15.31
C VAL A 10 2.38 -16.14 16.18
N ILE A 11 3.37 -15.86 17.03
CA ILE A 11 3.37 -14.69 17.91
C ILE A 11 4.68 -13.90 17.79
N PRO A 12 4.64 -12.58 18.00
CA PRO A 12 5.86 -11.79 18.15
C PRO A 12 6.56 -12.16 19.46
N PHE A 13 7.89 -12.20 19.44
CA PHE A 13 8.74 -12.56 20.57
C PHE A 13 9.82 -11.49 20.77
N ALA A 14 9.76 -10.82 21.93
CA ALA A 14 10.64 -9.70 22.26
C ALA A 14 12.01 -10.15 22.81
N GLY A 15 12.11 -11.38 23.31
CA GLY A 15 13.29 -11.90 23.99
C GLY A 15 14.37 -12.44 23.05
N PRO A 16 15.56 -12.77 23.58
CA PRO A 16 16.59 -13.46 22.80
C PRO A 16 16.14 -14.88 22.44
N LEU A 17 16.47 -15.34 21.23
CA LEU A 17 16.15 -16.69 20.75
C LEU A 17 17.04 -17.76 21.42
N LYS A 18 16.69 -18.13 22.65
CA LYS A 18 17.27 -19.29 23.34
C LYS A 18 16.58 -20.56 22.83
N GLU A 19 17.07 -21.09 21.71
CA GLU A 19 16.37 -22.11 20.93
C GLU A 19 16.04 -23.39 21.72
N ASP A 20 16.92 -23.86 22.59
CA ASP A 20 16.66 -25.04 23.42
C ASP A 20 15.48 -24.81 24.38
N GLN A 21 15.39 -23.61 24.95
CA GLN A 21 14.26 -23.24 25.82
C GLN A 21 12.97 -23.13 25.01
N LEU A 22 13.02 -22.46 23.85
CA LEU A 22 11.86 -22.36 22.95
C LEU A 22 11.36 -23.76 22.56
N LYS A 23 12.27 -24.65 22.14
CA LYS A 23 11.95 -26.03 21.76
C LYS A 23 11.32 -26.80 22.90
N SER A 24 11.87 -26.69 24.12
CA SER A 24 11.32 -27.34 25.32
C SER A 24 9.91 -26.84 25.69
N SER A 25 9.53 -25.64 25.24
CA SER A 25 8.19 -25.07 25.40
C SER A 25 7.29 -25.30 24.17
N GLY A 26 7.76 -26.07 23.18
CA GLY A 26 7.02 -26.37 21.95
C GLY A 26 7.01 -25.25 20.91
N TRP A 27 7.98 -24.32 20.95
CA TRP A 27 8.13 -23.20 20.02
C TRP A 27 9.42 -23.29 19.20
N VAL A 28 9.39 -22.77 17.98
CA VAL A 28 10.59 -22.57 17.14
C VAL A 28 10.56 -21.20 16.45
N PRO A 29 11.72 -20.59 16.14
CA PRO A 29 11.77 -19.32 15.41
C PRO A 29 11.23 -19.45 13.98
N CYS A 30 10.55 -18.42 13.46
CA CYS A 30 10.10 -18.33 12.08
C CYS A 30 11.20 -17.77 11.15
N ASP A 31 12.23 -18.58 10.88
CA ASP A 31 13.42 -18.19 10.10
C ASP A 31 13.55 -18.93 8.75
N GLY A 32 12.49 -19.59 8.32
CA GLY A 32 12.44 -20.27 7.03
C GLY A 32 13.17 -21.61 6.96
N ARG A 33 13.72 -22.13 8.06
CA ARG A 33 14.48 -23.38 8.04
C ARG A 33 13.64 -24.58 7.57
N VAL A 34 14.33 -25.64 7.19
CA VAL A 34 13.74 -26.92 6.81
C VAL A 34 13.59 -27.77 8.08
N LEU A 35 12.42 -28.39 8.28
CA LEU A 35 12.13 -29.30 9.39
C LEU A 35 11.74 -30.68 8.86
N ASP A 36 12.05 -31.70 9.65
CA ASP A 36 11.65 -33.08 9.39
C ASP A 36 10.19 -33.31 9.84
N LYS A 37 9.35 -33.84 8.93
CA LYS A 37 7.92 -34.03 9.22
C LYS A 37 7.63 -35.12 10.25
N THR A 38 8.57 -36.04 10.49
CA THR A 38 8.39 -37.09 11.51
C THR A 38 8.66 -36.54 12.91
N GLN A 39 9.63 -35.64 13.05
CA GLN A 39 9.91 -34.96 14.30
C GLN A 39 8.88 -33.84 14.61
N TYR A 40 8.37 -33.18 13.58
CA TYR A 40 7.44 -32.04 13.69
C TYR A 40 6.09 -32.35 13.05
N SER A 41 5.53 -33.52 13.34
CA SER A 41 4.31 -34.05 12.71
C SER A 41 3.09 -33.15 12.92
N GLU A 42 2.83 -32.72 14.16
CA GLU A 42 1.69 -31.84 14.47
C GLU A 42 1.77 -30.52 13.67
N LEU A 43 2.97 -29.94 13.54
CA LEU A 43 3.16 -28.74 12.76
C LEU A 43 2.95 -28.98 11.27
N PHE A 44 3.46 -30.09 10.74
CA PHE A 44 3.27 -30.48 9.35
C PHE A 44 1.78 -30.69 9.02
N ASP A 45 0.99 -31.28 9.93
CA ASP A 45 -0.45 -31.49 9.75
C ASP A 45 -1.26 -30.18 9.67
N VAL A 46 -0.69 -29.08 10.19
CA VAL A 46 -1.29 -27.73 10.13
C VAL A 46 -0.82 -26.94 8.91
N ILE A 47 0.50 -26.88 8.67
CA ILE A 47 1.06 -25.97 7.66
C ILE A 47 1.46 -26.66 6.35
N GLY A 48 1.63 -27.98 6.34
CA GLY A 48 2.09 -28.75 5.18
C GLY A 48 3.33 -28.14 4.53
N THR A 49 3.31 -28.02 3.21
CA THR A 49 4.40 -27.41 2.41
C THR A 49 4.16 -25.94 2.10
N LYS A 50 3.21 -25.24 2.76
CA LYS A 50 2.81 -23.86 2.42
C LYS A 50 3.98 -22.87 2.34
N TYR A 51 5.06 -23.12 3.07
CA TYR A 51 6.25 -22.26 3.09
C TYR A 51 7.45 -22.85 2.32
N GLY A 52 7.25 -23.95 1.59
CA GLY A 52 8.25 -24.66 0.80
C GLY A 52 8.43 -26.12 1.19
N GLY A 53 9.17 -26.84 0.33
CA GLY A 53 9.43 -28.26 0.46
C GLY A 53 8.44 -29.11 -0.34
N ASP A 54 8.76 -30.40 -0.47
CA ASP A 54 7.95 -31.40 -1.18
C ASP A 54 7.17 -32.31 -0.22
N GLY A 55 7.37 -32.15 1.10
CA GLY A 55 6.75 -32.98 2.13
C GLY A 55 7.37 -34.37 2.25
N ILE A 56 8.52 -34.64 1.62
CA ILE A 56 9.18 -35.95 1.63
C ILE A 56 10.72 -35.80 1.74
N PRO A 57 11.32 -35.95 2.93
CA PRO A 57 10.70 -36.05 4.26
C PRO A 57 10.46 -34.69 4.92
N ASN A 58 10.81 -33.59 4.26
CA ASN A 58 10.94 -32.30 4.89
C ASN A 58 9.92 -31.26 4.39
N PHE A 59 9.72 -30.24 5.21
CA PHE A 59 8.93 -29.05 4.88
C PHE A 59 9.62 -27.80 5.41
N ASN A 60 9.28 -26.64 4.87
CA ASN A 60 9.75 -25.36 5.39
C ASN A 60 8.75 -24.75 6.36
N ILE A 61 9.27 -24.06 7.37
CA ILE A 61 8.48 -23.16 8.22
C ILE A 61 8.50 -21.73 7.64
N PRO A 62 7.67 -20.79 8.14
CA PRO A 62 7.69 -19.41 7.67
C PRO A 62 9.05 -18.74 7.87
N ASP A 63 9.44 -17.88 6.92
CA ASP A 63 10.53 -16.90 7.11
C ASP A 63 9.91 -15.52 7.26
N LEU A 64 9.79 -15.04 8.51
CA LEU A 64 9.13 -13.76 8.82
C LEU A 64 10.13 -12.62 9.04
N ARG A 65 11.43 -12.87 8.82
CA ARG A 65 12.47 -11.86 9.02
C ARG A 65 12.32 -10.76 7.97
N GLY A 66 12.17 -9.52 8.42
CA GLY A 66 12.04 -8.35 7.57
C GLY A 66 10.72 -8.26 6.79
N ARG A 67 9.71 -9.06 7.14
CA ARG A 67 8.41 -9.09 6.45
C ARG A 67 7.29 -8.65 7.38
N PHE A 68 6.27 -8.03 6.80
CA PHE A 68 5.00 -7.81 7.49
C PHE A 68 4.07 -9.03 7.31
N VAL A 69 3.28 -9.32 8.32
CA VAL A 69 2.24 -10.36 8.25
C VAL A 69 0.92 -9.70 7.89
N ARG A 70 0.29 -10.14 6.81
CA ARG A 70 -1.08 -9.75 6.43
C ARG A 70 -1.99 -10.96 6.45
N ALA A 71 -3.26 -10.73 6.74
CA ALA A 71 -4.30 -11.73 6.57
C ALA A 71 -4.48 -12.12 5.10
N THR A 72 -4.70 -13.40 4.82
CA THR A 72 -5.28 -13.85 3.53
C THR A 72 -6.56 -13.09 3.18
N ASP A 73 -6.78 -12.78 1.91
CA ASP A 73 -7.96 -12.02 1.49
C ASP A 73 -9.20 -12.91 1.47
N HIS A 74 -9.05 -14.19 1.14
CA HIS A 74 -10.13 -15.16 0.99
C HIS A 74 -11.33 -14.57 0.23
N GLY A 75 -11.04 -13.88 -0.88
CA GLY A 75 -12.02 -13.26 -1.76
C GLY A 75 -12.80 -12.07 -1.17
N ARG A 76 -12.32 -11.43 -0.10
CA ARG A 76 -12.95 -10.23 0.48
C ARG A 76 -12.78 -8.99 -0.41
N GLY A 77 -11.75 -8.95 -1.25
CA GLY A 77 -11.50 -7.87 -2.20
C GLY A 77 -10.64 -6.71 -1.68
N TYR A 78 -10.01 -6.85 -0.50
CA TYR A 78 -8.98 -5.92 -0.02
C TYR A 78 -7.61 -6.19 -0.64
N ASP A 79 -7.44 -7.34 -1.28
CA ASP A 79 -6.28 -7.65 -2.10
C ASP A 79 -6.64 -7.87 -3.58
N PRO A 80 -6.78 -6.79 -4.37
CA PRO A 80 -7.24 -6.89 -5.76
C PRO A 80 -6.28 -7.71 -6.65
N ASP A 81 -5.01 -7.81 -6.27
CA ASP A 81 -3.97 -8.52 -7.01
C ASP A 81 -3.61 -9.87 -6.35
N ALA A 82 -4.47 -10.45 -5.50
CA ALA A 82 -4.14 -11.63 -4.69
C ALA A 82 -3.66 -12.82 -5.55
N GLN A 83 -4.17 -12.97 -6.77
CA GLN A 83 -3.73 -14.04 -7.68
C GLN A 83 -2.27 -13.91 -8.15
N ARG A 84 -1.64 -12.73 -7.98
CA ARG A 84 -0.25 -12.48 -8.35
C ARG A 84 0.75 -12.80 -7.24
N ARG A 85 0.28 -13.21 -6.05
CA ARG A 85 1.17 -13.61 -4.95
C ARG A 85 1.99 -14.83 -5.34
N LYS A 86 3.25 -14.86 -4.90
CA LYS A 86 4.20 -15.91 -5.26
C LYS A 86 4.43 -16.84 -4.08
N ALA A 87 5.03 -17.99 -4.35
CA ALA A 87 5.55 -18.86 -3.29
C ALA A 87 6.83 -18.26 -2.70
N SER A 88 6.98 -18.35 -1.37
CA SER A 88 8.20 -17.95 -0.67
C SER A 88 9.41 -18.80 -1.08
N LYS A 89 9.17 -20.08 -1.34
CA LYS A 89 10.13 -21.10 -1.76
C LYS A 89 9.44 -22.10 -2.69
N SER A 90 10.25 -22.89 -3.41
CA SER A 90 9.74 -23.98 -4.24
C SER A 90 8.85 -24.94 -3.42
N GLY A 91 7.72 -25.36 -3.99
CA GLY A 91 6.72 -26.19 -3.31
C GLY A 91 5.79 -25.42 -2.35
N GLY A 92 6.00 -24.11 -2.18
CA GLY A 92 5.20 -23.22 -1.33
C GLY A 92 3.89 -22.75 -1.95
N ALA A 93 3.06 -22.12 -1.14
CA ALA A 93 1.76 -21.58 -1.52
C ALA A 93 1.90 -20.27 -2.32
N ALA A 94 1.06 -20.08 -3.34
CA ALA A 94 0.96 -18.87 -4.15
C ALA A 94 -0.51 -18.42 -4.25
N GLY A 95 -0.76 -17.25 -4.86
CA GLY A 95 -2.11 -16.68 -4.94
C GLY A 95 -2.67 -16.27 -3.58
N ASP A 96 -4.00 -16.22 -3.46
CA ASP A 96 -4.70 -15.88 -2.21
C ASP A 96 -4.70 -17.04 -1.20
N ASN A 97 -3.52 -17.42 -0.73
CA ASN A 97 -3.32 -18.53 0.19
C ASN A 97 -2.33 -18.18 1.29
N THR A 98 -2.56 -18.76 2.48
CA THR A 98 -1.62 -18.73 3.60
C THR A 98 -0.26 -19.29 3.16
N GLY A 99 0.82 -18.56 3.44
CA GLY A 99 2.20 -18.86 3.06
C GLY A 99 2.67 -18.17 1.78
N SER A 100 1.75 -17.59 1.00
CA SER A 100 2.12 -16.79 -0.16
C SER A 100 2.79 -15.48 0.23
N VAL A 101 3.57 -14.93 -0.70
CA VAL A 101 4.38 -13.73 -0.49
C VAL A 101 4.06 -12.67 -1.51
N GLN A 102 4.14 -11.45 -1.03
CA GLN A 102 4.05 -10.24 -1.81
C GLN A 102 5.33 -9.44 -1.63
N GLU A 103 5.91 -9.04 -2.75
CA GLU A 103 6.96 -8.02 -2.78
C GLU A 103 6.38 -6.64 -2.47
N TYR A 104 7.23 -5.64 -2.27
CA TYR A 104 6.77 -4.26 -2.10
C TYR A 104 5.89 -3.83 -3.28
N ALA A 105 4.96 -2.93 -3.01
CA ALA A 105 4.10 -2.33 -4.02
C ALA A 105 3.93 -0.83 -3.76
N THR A 106 3.77 -0.04 -4.82
CA THR A 106 3.57 1.40 -4.73
C THR A 106 2.34 1.79 -5.55
N ALA A 107 1.25 2.14 -4.86
CA ALA A 107 0.04 2.60 -5.50
C ALA A 107 0.27 3.86 -6.31
N LYS A 108 -0.48 3.98 -7.39
CA LYS A 108 -0.68 5.26 -8.05
C LYS A 108 -1.32 6.27 -7.08
N PRO A 109 -0.87 7.55 -7.06
CA PRO A 109 -1.52 8.59 -6.29
C PRO A 109 -3.01 8.74 -6.65
N LYS A 110 -3.88 8.89 -5.64
CA LYS A 110 -5.34 9.14 -5.84
C LYS A 110 -5.61 10.46 -6.56
N ASN A 111 -4.85 11.49 -6.20
CA ASN A 111 -4.93 12.81 -6.80
C ASN A 111 -3.74 13.00 -7.72
N ASN A 112 -4.00 13.62 -8.87
CA ASN A 112 -2.92 14.07 -9.75
C ASN A 112 -1.99 15.00 -8.97
N PHE A 113 -0.68 14.89 -9.20
CA PHE A 113 0.26 15.89 -8.70
C PHE A 113 0.05 17.19 -9.48
N ILE A 114 0.03 18.30 -8.74
CA ILE A 114 0.05 19.66 -9.29
C ILE A 114 1.49 20.15 -9.18
N THR A 115 2.05 20.59 -10.30
CA THR A 115 3.44 21.03 -10.41
C THR A 115 3.43 22.55 -10.53
N ASN A 116 4.40 23.22 -9.91
CA ASN A 116 4.50 24.68 -9.87
C ASN A 116 5.47 25.24 -10.91
N ASP A 117 6.32 24.39 -11.49
CA ASP A 117 7.34 24.81 -12.44
C ASP A 117 6.96 24.50 -13.87
N LYS A 118 7.10 25.54 -14.69
CA LYS A 118 7.19 25.46 -16.14
C LYS A 118 8.59 24.95 -16.46
N GLY A 119 8.72 23.98 -17.35
CA GLY A 119 9.99 23.77 -18.04
C GLY A 119 10.34 25.02 -18.84
N ASN A 120 11.58 25.47 -18.72
CA ASN A 120 12.09 26.59 -19.48
C ASN A 120 12.32 26.13 -20.93
N HIS A 121 11.74 26.81 -21.92
CA HIS A 121 11.93 26.52 -23.35
C HIS A 121 12.20 27.80 -24.14
N ASN A 122 12.92 27.66 -25.26
CA ASN A 122 13.31 28.75 -26.15
C ASN A 122 12.80 28.45 -27.57
N HIS A 123 12.42 29.49 -28.30
CA HIS A 123 12.12 29.38 -29.73
C HIS A 123 13.25 30.02 -30.54
N LEU A 124 13.59 29.40 -31.67
CA LEU A 124 14.40 30.02 -32.72
C LEU A 124 13.45 30.75 -33.67
N VAL A 125 13.69 32.03 -33.88
CA VAL A 125 12.96 32.84 -34.86
C VAL A 125 13.97 33.25 -35.92
N ASP A 126 13.71 32.88 -37.18
CA ASP A 126 14.55 33.31 -38.30
C ASP A 126 14.37 34.81 -38.57
N HIS A 127 15.44 35.45 -39.06
CA HIS A 127 15.43 36.87 -39.40
C HIS A 127 14.44 37.14 -40.53
N LEU A 128 13.52 38.09 -40.31
CA LEU A 128 12.74 38.66 -41.41
C LEU A 128 13.60 39.68 -42.17
N PRO A 129 13.51 39.74 -43.51
CA PRO A 129 14.24 40.73 -44.31
C PRO A 129 14.02 42.16 -43.80
N THR A 130 15.06 42.99 -43.86
CA THR A 130 15.23 44.33 -43.27
C THR A 130 14.14 45.38 -43.50
N ASP A 131 13.13 45.07 -44.29
CA ASP A 131 12.14 46.04 -44.78
C ASP A 131 10.78 45.92 -44.05
N TYR A 132 10.67 45.01 -43.06
CA TYR A 132 9.44 44.77 -42.30
C TYR A 132 9.63 45.06 -40.80
N TRP A 133 8.88 46.03 -40.26
CA TRP A 133 8.87 46.43 -38.84
C TRP A 133 7.97 45.55 -37.95
N ASN A 134 7.87 44.25 -38.26
CA ASN A 134 6.94 43.37 -37.56
C ASN A 134 7.70 42.46 -36.60
N ALA A 135 7.44 42.63 -35.30
CA ALA A 135 7.86 41.67 -34.29
C ALA A 135 7.14 40.32 -34.53
N ALA A 136 7.90 39.22 -34.49
CA ALA A 136 7.31 37.89 -34.50
C ALA A 136 6.32 37.74 -33.32
N CYS A 137 5.15 37.15 -33.58
CA CYS A 137 3.98 37.16 -32.70
C CYS A 137 4.12 36.41 -31.34
N ALA A 138 5.36 36.09 -30.94
CA ALA A 138 5.65 35.30 -29.76
C ALA A 138 6.65 35.98 -28.81
N ILE A 139 7.36 37.04 -29.22
CA ILE A 139 8.41 37.65 -28.40
C ILE A 139 7.78 38.59 -27.35
N THR A 140 8.02 38.33 -26.07
CA THR A 140 7.40 39.06 -24.95
C THR A 140 8.13 40.36 -24.58
N SER A 141 9.29 40.63 -25.17
CA SER A 141 10.00 41.91 -25.03
C SER A 141 9.95 42.73 -26.33
N ASN A 142 9.85 44.05 -26.20
CA ASN A 142 9.86 45.02 -27.30
C ASN A 142 11.14 45.04 -28.15
N GLU A 143 12.06 44.09 -27.96
CA GLU A 143 13.42 44.12 -28.51
C GLU A 143 13.67 43.09 -29.62
N GLY A 144 12.70 42.22 -29.91
CA GLY A 144 12.84 41.15 -30.91
C GLY A 144 13.03 41.61 -32.37
N ALA A 145 12.82 42.89 -32.65
CA ALA A 145 12.87 43.44 -34.01
C ALA A 145 14.18 44.16 -34.37
N ASN A 146 15.12 44.36 -33.44
CA ASN A 146 16.19 45.36 -33.65
C ASN A 146 17.64 44.86 -33.70
N PHE A 147 17.96 43.57 -33.48
CA PHE A 147 19.36 43.14 -33.45
C PHE A 147 19.63 41.76 -34.09
N PRO A 148 20.60 41.65 -35.02
CA PRO A 148 20.97 40.37 -35.62
C PRO A 148 21.63 39.43 -34.60
N GLY A 149 21.28 38.13 -34.66
CA GLY A 149 21.99 37.05 -33.95
C GLY A 149 21.61 36.84 -32.48
N ARG A 150 20.44 37.31 -32.02
CA ARG A 150 19.97 37.08 -30.64
C ARG A 150 18.86 36.02 -30.55
N THR A 151 18.98 35.17 -29.55
CA THR A 151 17.91 34.30 -29.05
C THR A 151 16.91 35.13 -28.25
N ALA A 152 15.60 34.96 -28.51
CA ALA A 152 14.54 35.64 -27.77
C ALA A 152 13.62 34.63 -27.06
N THR A 153 13.13 35.00 -25.88
CA THR A 153 12.23 34.17 -25.08
C THR A 153 10.78 34.48 -25.44
N SER A 154 10.00 33.47 -25.84
CA SER A 154 8.55 33.57 -26.04
C SER A 154 7.78 32.84 -24.94
N GLY A 155 6.61 33.35 -24.58
CA GLY A 155 6.07 33.25 -23.23
C GLY A 155 5.51 31.91 -22.72
N GLU A 156 5.21 30.90 -23.54
CA GLU A 156 4.40 29.75 -23.04
C GLU A 156 4.80 28.38 -23.65
N ALA A 157 4.90 27.36 -22.78
CA ALA A 157 5.43 26.01 -23.02
C ALA A 157 4.33 25.03 -23.43
N GLY A 158 4.52 24.22 -24.47
CA GLY A 158 3.50 23.28 -24.95
C GLY A 158 3.22 21.95 -24.15
N GLN A 159 2.37 20.98 -24.61
CA GLN A 159 2.24 19.51 -24.28
C GLN A 159 3.52 18.66 -24.11
N HIS A 160 3.99 18.52 -22.89
CA HIS A 160 5.01 17.54 -22.54
C HIS A 160 4.46 16.22 -22.11
N SER A 161 5.38 15.25 -22.07
CA SER A 161 5.42 14.24 -21.03
C SER A 161 6.51 14.54 -20.00
N HIS A 162 6.18 14.53 -18.70
CA HIS A 162 7.19 14.46 -17.64
C HIS A 162 7.54 13.00 -17.34
N THR A 163 8.84 12.73 -17.16
CA THR A 163 9.30 11.47 -16.57
C THR A 163 9.80 11.75 -15.15
N ILE A 164 9.31 10.97 -14.18
CA ILE A 164 9.87 10.94 -12.84
C ILE A 164 11.20 10.17 -12.95
N VAL A 165 12.31 10.91 -12.97
CA VAL A 165 13.65 10.34 -13.17
C VAL A 165 14.39 10.08 -11.86
N SER A 166 13.92 10.70 -10.76
CA SER A 166 14.42 10.42 -9.41
C SER A 166 13.43 10.90 -8.32
N GLY A 167 13.49 10.27 -7.15
CA GLY A 167 12.57 10.49 -6.02
C GLY A 167 11.72 9.25 -5.73
N GLY A 168 11.34 9.07 -4.46
CA GLY A 168 10.67 7.88 -3.94
C GLY A 168 11.64 6.87 -3.30
N ASP A 169 11.12 6.06 -2.38
CA ASP A 169 11.87 5.01 -1.69
C ASP A 169 11.75 3.68 -2.44
N SER A 170 12.73 2.78 -2.31
CA SER A 170 12.69 1.44 -2.91
C SER A 170 11.64 0.51 -2.27
N GLU A 171 11.07 0.92 -1.15
CA GLU A 171 10.02 0.19 -0.44
C GLU A 171 9.14 1.17 0.35
N SER A 172 7.83 0.97 0.28
CA SER A 172 6.88 1.68 1.12
C SER A 172 6.59 0.87 2.39
N ARG A 173 6.99 1.36 3.57
CA ARG A 173 6.65 0.70 4.85
C ARG A 173 6.31 1.70 5.95
N PRO A 174 5.40 1.37 6.89
CA PRO A 174 5.23 2.14 8.12
C PRO A 174 6.51 2.13 8.97
N VAL A 175 6.65 3.10 9.87
CA VAL A 175 7.65 3.00 10.96
C VAL A 175 7.41 1.72 11.73
N ASN A 176 8.45 0.91 11.94
CA ASN A 176 8.32 -0.43 12.50
C ASN A 176 9.28 -0.69 13.66
N LEU A 177 8.93 -1.69 14.47
CA LEU A 177 9.75 -2.25 15.54
C LEU A 177 10.14 -3.67 15.14
N TYR A 178 11.42 -4.01 15.30
CA TYR A 178 11.92 -5.35 15.00
C TYR A 178 11.73 -6.25 16.21
N MET A 179 10.99 -7.34 16.01
CA MET A 179 10.80 -8.42 16.97
C MET A 179 11.07 -9.74 16.27
N TYR A 180 11.42 -10.78 17.04
CA TYR A 180 11.40 -12.13 16.50
C TYR A 180 9.97 -12.61 16.34
N TRP A 181 9.80 -13.66 15.54
CA TRP A 181 8.55 -14.39 15.42
C TRP A 181 8.81 -15.84 15.77
N ILE A 182 7.94 -16.44 16.56
CA ILE A 182 8.00 -17.86 16.92
C ILE A 182 6.69 -18.54 16.55
N ILE A 183 6.77 -19.82 16.20
CA ILE A 183 5.64 -20.68 15.83
C ILE A 183 5.53 -21.87 16.78
N LYS A 184 4.31 -22.17 17.24
CA LYS A 184 4.03 -23.35 18.06
C LYS A 184 4.08 -24.59 17.18
N PHE A 185 4.88 -25.59 17.53
CA PHE A 185 5.04 -26.81 16.72
C PHE A 185 4.42 -28.07 17.34
N THR A 186 4.05 -28.03 18.62
CA THR A 186 3.44 -29.17 19.32
C THR A 186 2.48 -28.70 20.41
N SER A 187 1.44 -29.50 20.66
CA SER A 187 0.47 -29.36 21.75
C SER A 187 0.81 -30.21 22.99
N SER A 188 1.93 -30.95 22.96
CA SER A 188 2.32 -31.93 23.97
C SER A 188 2.82 -31.34 25.29
N ASP A 189 3.30 -30.09 25.29
CA ASP A 189 4.14 -29.60 26.38
C ASP A 189 3.57 -28.34 27.09
N TYR A 190 3.41 -28.52 28.40
CA TYR A 190 3.16 -27.56 29.49
C TYR A 190 1.72 -27.07 29.76
N ASP A 191 1.45 -26.88 31.05
CA ASP A 191 0.33 -26.08 31.56
C ASP A 191 0.51 -24.65 31.04
N GLU A 192 -0.17 -24.34 29.95
CA GLU A 192 -0.14 -23.04 29.27
C GLU A 192 -0.94 -21.98 30.03
N SER A 193 -0.83 -21.97 31.36
CA SER A 193 -1.45 -20.98 32.26
C SER A 193 -0.89 -19.55 32.11
N ILE A 194 -0.16 -19.26 31.01
CA ILE A 194 -0.13 -17.92 30.42
C ILE A 194 -1.38 -17.81 29.54
N LEU A 195 -2.51 -17.59 30.20
CA LEU A 195 -3.80 -17.39 29.57
C LEU A 195 -3.75 -16.06 28.80
N LEU A 196 -3.51 -16.12 27.49
CA LEU A 196 -3.92 -15.01 26.63
C LEU A 196 -5.39 -14.70 26.98
N PRO A 197 -5.76 -13.45 27.29
CA PRO A 197 -7.14 -13.11 27.58
C PRO A 197 -8.00 -13.33 26.33
N ALA A 198 -9.28 -13.64 26.53
CA ALA A 198 -10.27 -13.62 25.47
C ALA A 198 -10.21 -12.29 24.72
N GLY A 199 -10.29 -12.31 23.41
CA GLY A 199 -10.08 -11.14 22.56
C GLY A 199 -8.63 -10.95 22.09
N SER A 200 -7.66 -11.73 22.60
CA SER A 200 -6.31 -11.76 22.06
C SER A 200 -6.32 -12.27 20.62
N ILE A 201 -5.75 -11.48 19.70
CA ILE A 201 -5.60 -11.84 18.29
C ILE A 201 -4.15 -12.26 18.03
N VAL A 202 -3.98 -13.39 17.38
CA VAL A 202 -2.66 -13.94 17.03
C VAL A 202 -2.64 -14.33 15.56
N SER A 203 -1.43 -14.33 14.99
CA SER A 203 -1.25 -14.83 13.62
C SER A 203 -1.32 -16.35 13.63
N PHE A 204 -1.81 -16.94 12.53
CA PHE A 204 -1.98 -18.37 12.37
C PHE A 204 -1.40 -18.80 11.02
N ALA A 205 -0.40 -19.67 11.06
CA ALA A 205 0.32 -20.11 9.86
C ALA A 205 -0.43 -21.18 9.05
N GLY A 206 -1.49 -21.76 9.61
CA GLY A 206 -2.41 -22.65 8.92
C GLY A 206 -3.58 -21.92 8.26
N ASP A 207 -4.44 -22.68 7.58
CA ASP A 207 -5.68 -22.17 6.97
C ASP A 207 -6.80 -22.21 8.03
N SER A 208 -7.11 -21.06 8.59
CA SER A 208 -8.06 -20.90 9.71
C SER A 208 -9.49 -21.27 9.34
N VAL A 209 -9.85 -21.11 8.07
CA VAL A 209 -11.16 -21.49 7.55
C VAL A 209 -11.27 -23.01 7.50
N LYS A 210 -10.29 -23.69 6.92
CA LYS A 210 -10.26 -25.16 6.84
C LYS A 210 -10.11 -25.82 8.21
N LYS A 211 -9.41 -25.17 9.15
CA LYS A 211 -9.18 -25.66 10.52
C LYS A 211 -10.21 -25.15 11.53
N SER A 212 -11.26 -24.45 11.09
CA SER A 212 -12.23 -23.78 11.97
C SER A 212 -12.83 -24.67 13.06
N ASN A 213 -13.23 -25.90 12.75
CA ASN A 213 -13.79 -26.82 13.75
C ASN A 213 -12.78 -27.17 14.86
N GLU A 214 -11.52 -27.43 14.49
CA GLU A 214 -10.44 -27.73 15.43
C GLU A 214 -10.10 -26.51 16.28
N LEU A 215 -10.03 -25.33 15.66
CA LEU A 215 -9.81 -24.06 16.36
C LEU A 215 -10.93 -23.78 17.38
N ILE A 216 -12.20 -23.92 16.98
CA ILE A 216 -13.36 -23.70 17.86
C ILE A 216 -13.35 -24.66 19.04
N ALA A 217 -13.01 -25.93 18.81
CA ALA A 217 -12.90 -26.93 19.87
C ALA A 217 -11.83 -26.58 20.91
N ASN A 218 -10.82 -25.79 20.50
CA ASN A 218 -9.74 -25.30 21.35
C ASN A 218 -9.91 -23.83 21.76
N GLY A 219 -11.11 -23.26 21.64
CA GLY A 219 -11.44 -21.89 22.09
C GLY A 219 -10.82 -20.78 21.24
N TRP A 220 -10.68 -21.03 19.94
CA TRP A 220 -10.20 -20.06 18.95
C TRP A 220 -11.22 -19.89 17.84
N LEU A 221 -11.47 -18.64 17.45
CA LEU A 221 -12.37 -18.30 16.35
C LEU A 221 -11.56 -17.68 15.20
N PRO A 222 -11.81 -18.04 13.93
CA PRO A 222 -11.22 -17.36 12.78
C PRO A 222 -11.68 -15.90 12.68
N CYS A 223 -10.76 -14.96 12.45
CA CYS A 223 -11.07 -13.53 12.27
C CYS A 223 -11.57 -13.22 10.86
N ILE A 224 -12.71 -13.82 10.50
CA ILE A 224 -13.34 -13.71 9.17
C ILE A 224 -14.69 -12.97 9.18
N GLY A 225 -14.98 -12.21 10.25
CA GLY A 225 -16.25 -11.47 10.38
C GLY A 225 -17.47 -12.29 10.78
N SER A 226 -17.28 -13.53 11.24
CA SER A 226 -18.39 -14.41 11.62
C SER A 226 -19.17 -13.87 12.83
N SER A 227 -20.47 -14.12 12.84
CA SER A 227 -21.38 -13.74 13.93
C SER A 227 -21.58 -14.91 14.90
N TYR A 228 -21.51 -14.63 16.20
CA TYR A 228 -21.63 -15.62 17.27
C TYR A 228 -22.61 -15.16 18.35
N GLU A 229 -23.29 -16.12 18.98
CA GLU A 229 -24.16 -15.85 20.14
C GLU A 229 -23.33 -15.39 21.34
N ALA A 230 -23.70 -14.26 21.94
CA ALA A 230 -22.99 -13.68 23.08
C ALA A 230 -22.97 -14.62 24.29
N ASN A 231 -24.06 -15.37 24.51
CA ASN A 231 -24.17 -16.32 25.62
C ASN A 231 -23.22 -17.53 25.50
N LYS A 232 -22.74 -17.86 24.30
CA LYS A 232 -21.83 -18.97 24.06
C LYS A 232 -20.37 -18.58 24.29
N TYR A 233 -20.06 -17.29 24.17
CA TYR A 233 -18.71 -16.74 24.30
C TYR A 233 -18.71 -15.47 25.19
N PRO A 234 -19.14 -15.59 26.47
CA PRO A 234 -19.35 -14.43 27.35
C PRO A 234 -18.08 -13.62 27.59
N ASP A 235 -16.94 -14.28 27.82
CA ASP A 235 -15.65 -13.61 28.05
C ASP A 235 -15.20 -12.77 26.85
N LEU A 236 -15.38 -13.32 25.64
CA LEU A 236 -15.04 -12.61 24.41
C LEU A 236 -16.00 -11.43 24.19
N TYR A 237 -17.30 -11.64 24.40
CA TYR A 237 -18.31 -10.60 24.26
C TYR A 237 -18.11 -9.46 25.26
N GLU A 238 -17.70 -9.75 26.50
CA GLU A 238 -17.34 -8.73 27.48
C GLU A 238 -16.22 -7.82 26.98
N ASN A 239 -15.21 -8.40 26.32
CA ASN A 239 -14.04 -7.66 25.85
C ASN A 239 -14.25 -6.91 24.53
N ILE A 240 -15.03 -7.46 23.59
CA ILE A 240 -15.17 -6.87 22.24
C ILE A 240 -16.56 -6.30 21.96
N SER A 241 -17.60 -6.73 22.70
CA SER A 241 -19.00 -6.32 22.51
C SER A 241 -19.37 -6.27 21.02
N ASN A 242 -20.03 -5.20 20.57
CA ASN A 242 -20.44 -4.98 19.19
C ASN A 242 -19.45 -4.12 18.38
N ILE A 243 -18.18 -4.02 18.79
CA ILE A 243 -17.16 -3.19 18.10
C ILE A 243 -17.08 -3.54 16.60
N TYR A 244 -17.25 -4.82 16.25
CA TYR A 244 -17.16 -5.33 14.87
C TYR A 244 -18.54 -5.61 14.24
N GLY A 245 -19.61 -5.10 14.86
CA GLY A 245 -20.99 -5.37 14.48
C GLY A 245 -21.63 -6.48 15.32
N GLY A 246 -22.95 -6.60 15.20
CA GLY A 246 -23.76 -7.48 16.03
C GLY A 246 -25.15 -6.88 16.28
N ASP A 247 -25.92 -7.56 17.11
CA ASP A 247 -27.20 -7.11 17.61
C ASP A 247 -27.26 -7.26 19.15
N GLN A 248 -28.46 -7.44 19.72
CA GLN A 248 -28.62 -7.60 21.17
C GLN A 248 -28.18 -8.98 21.69
N ASN A 249 -28.17 -10.00 20.83
CA ASN A 249 -27.90 -11.39 21.21
C ASN A 249 -26.62 -11.92 20.57
N LYS A 250 -26.18 -11.32 19.47
CA LYS A 250 -24.99 -11.73 18.72
C LYS A 250 -23.98 -10.61 18.61
N PHE A 251 -22.73 -11.00 18.50
CA PHE A 251 -21.63 -10.11 18.16
C PHE A 251 -20.81 -10.71 17.02
N ASN A 252 -20.09 -9.86 16.31
CA ASN A 252 -19.17 -10.30 15.26
C ASN A 252 -17.73 -10.29 15.78
N VAL A 253 -16.95 -11.27 15.36
CA VAL A 253 -15.48 -11.18 15.45
C VAL A 253 -14.96 -10.25 14.36
N PRO A 254 -13.73 -9.71 14.49
CA PRO A 254 -13.12 -8.94 13.43
C PRO A 254 -13.09 -9.69 12.10
N ASP A 255 -13.34 -9.02 10.98
CA ASP A 255 -12.95 -9.51 9.65
C ASP A 255 -11.60 -8.88 9.31
N LEU A 256 -10.53 -9.67 9.46
CA LEU A 256 -9.17 -9.20 9.22
C LEU A 256 -8.65 -9.56 7.85
N ARG A 257 -9.41 -10.30 7.05
CA ARG A 257 -8.96 -10.76 5.73
C ARG A 257 -8.48 -9.61 4.85
N GLY A 258 -7.31 -9.77 4.24
CA GLY A 258 -6.61 -8.74 3.45
C GLY A 258 -5.95 -7.60 4.25
N LEU A 259 -6.10 -7.57 5.59
CA LEU A 259 -5.63 -6.47 6.43
C LEU A 259 -4.34 -6.81 7.20
N PHE A 260 -3.61 -5.77 7.59
CA PHE A 260 -2.56 -5.83 8.60
C PHE A 260 -3.10 -5.28 9.93
N ILE A 261 -2.71 -5.89 11.04
CA ILE A 261 -3.01 -5.33 12.37
C ILE A 261 -1.96 -4.28 12.72
N ARG A 262 -2.42 -3.12 13.21
CA ARG A 262 -1.58 -2.07 13.80
C ARG A 262 -2.05 -1.72 15.20
N GLY A 263 -1.14 -1.22 16.03
CA GLY A 263 -1.49 -0.67 17.35
C GLY A 263 -2.32 0.61 17.24
N VAL A 264 -3.23 0.80 18.19
CA VAL A 264 -4.02 2.03 18.36
C VAL A 264 -3.20 3.13 19.04
N ASN A 265 -3.40 4.37 18.60
CA ASN A 265 -2.87 5.57 19.23
C ASN A 265 -3.98 6.27 20.02
N SER A 266 -3.97 6.10 21.34
CA SER A 266 -4.96 6.68 22.26
C SER A 266 -4.67 8.13 22.67
N ASN A 267 -3.50 8.68 22.32
CA ASN A 267 -3.11 10.01 22.75
C ASN A 267 -3.71 11.08 21.83
N THR A 268 -4.58 11.93 22.41
CA THR A 268 -5.24 13.04 21.71
C THR A 268 -4.38 14.30 21.60
N SER A 269 -3.17 14.30 22.17
CA SER A 269 -2.46 15.53 22.52
C SER A 269 -1.11 15.76 21.82
N GLU A 270 -0.71 14.90 20.89
CA GLU A 270 0.48 15.16 20.07
C GLU A 270 0.12 15.60 18.66
N THR A 271 0.86 16.62 18.23
CA THR A 271 0.74 17.44 17.01
C THR A 271 0.40 16.71 15.71
N PRO A 272 -0.10 17.44 14.68
CA PRO A 272 -0.68 16.88 13.45
C PRO A 272 0.32 16.06 12.63
N GLY A 273 0.40 14.76 12.91
CA GLY A 273 0.62 13.74 11.90
C GLY A 273 -0.74 13.28 11.36
N VAL A 274 -0.79 12.82 10.11
CA VAL A 274 -2.01 12.57 9.30
C VAL A 274 -3.04 11.61 9.93
N HIS A 275 -2.72 10.99 11.06
CA HIS A 275 -3.59 10.05 11.76
C HIS A 275 -3.74 10.49 13.22
N GLY A 276 -4.84 11.20 13.52
CA GLY A 276 -5.22 11.59 14.89
C GLY A 276 -5.48 10.38 15.81
N ALA A 277 -6.17 10.59 16.93
CA ALA A 277 -6.50 9.51 17.86
C ALA A 277 -7.24 8.36 17.14
N THR A 278 -6.66 7.15 17.14
CA THR A 278 -7.22 5.94 16.51
C THR A 278 -7.83 5.05 17.58
N ARG A 279 -8.94 4.38 17.23
CA ARG A 279 -9.71 3.52 18.16
C ARG A 279 -9.69 2.07 17.70
N VAL A 280 -9.83 1.14 18.66
CA VAL A 280 -9.98 -0.29 18.36
C VAL A 280 -11.22 -0.49 17.47
N GLY A 281 -11.11 -1.35 16.46
CA GLY A 281 -12.17 -1.60 15.49
C GLY A 281 -12.20 -0.67 14.28
N GLN A 282 -11.40 0.40 14.27
CA GLN A 282 -11.24 1.23 13.07
C GLN A 282 -10.36 0.53 12.04
N THR A 283 -10.80 0.55 10.78
CA THR A 283 -9.98 0.20 9.63
C THR A 283 -9.51 1.48 8.97
N GLU A 284 -8.25 1.50 8.59
CA GLU A 284 -7.73 2.52 7.69
C GLU A 284 -7.58 1.88 6.31
N ASP A 285 -8.03 2.60 5.28
CA ASP A 285 -7.69 2.24 3.92
C ASP A 285 -6.19 2.51 3.66
N TYR A 286 -5.80 2.65 2.41
CA TYR A 286 -4.44 3.01 2.04
C TYR A 286 -4.19 4.52 2.20
N SER A 287 -3.11 4.87 2.88
CA SER A 287 -2.57 6.23 2.98
C SER A 287 -1.23 6.29 2.24
N THR A 288 -1.18 7.04 1.14
CA THR A 288 0.07 7.40 0.47
C THR A 288 0.50 8.77 0.96
N ALA A 289 1.58 8.83 1.73
CA ALA A 289 2.19 10.10 2.12
C ALA A 289 3.02 10.67 0.96
N LEU A 290 3.11 12.00 0.87
CA LEU A 290 4.12 12.66 0.04
C LEU A 290 5.53 12.26 0.54
N PRO A 291 6.53 12.09 -0.36
CA PRO A 291 7.89 11.76 0.05
C PRO A 291 8.42 12.77 1.08
N LYS A 292 8.99 12.29 2.18
CA LYS A 292 9.47 13.16 3.27
C LYS A 292 10.81 13.82 3.01
N THR A 293 11.62 13.28 2.09
CA THR A 293 13.06 13.59 2.03
C THR A 293 13.54 14.04 0.66
N LEU A 294 12.81 13.82 -0.43
CA LEU A 294 13.15 14.32 -1.76
C LEU A 294 11.88 14.65 -2.53
N ASN A 295 11.76 15.89 -3.00
CA ASN A 295 10.72 16.24 -3.96
C ASN A 295 10.88 15.34 -5.19
N PHE A 296 9.77 14.85 -5.74
CA PHE A 296 9.81 14.23 -7.07
C PHE A 296 10.43 15.24 -8.05
N THR A 297 11.49 14.84 -8.74
CA THR A 297 12.06 15.65 -9.81
C THR A 297 11.37 15.27 -11.10
N LEU A 298 10.69 16.25 -11.69
CA LEU A 298 10.01 16.11 -12.97
C LEU A 298 10.98 16.54 -14.07
N SER A 299 11.10 15.72 -15.11
CA SER A 299 11.82 16.11 -16.33
C SER A 299 10.89 16.85 -17.30
N THR A 300 11.47 17.79 -18.07
CA THR A 300 10.94 18.94 -18.85
C THR A 300 9.76 18.80 -19.83
N ASP A 301 9.38 19.96 -20.38
CA ASP A 301 8.13 20.30 -21.08
C ASP A 301 7.96 19.83 -22.57
N GLY A 302 6.79 20.00 -23.23
CA GLY A 302 6.47 19.59 -24.63
C GLY A 302 5.49 20.54 -25.38
N ALA A 303 4.53 20.18 -26.29
CA ALA A 303 3.77 20.98 -27.33
C ALA A 303 2.22 21.37 -27.24
N HIS A 304 1.76 22.62 -27.07
CA HIS A 304 0.33 23.06 -27.03
C HIS A 304 0.14 24.22 -28.03
N THR A 305 -1.10 24.59 -28.38
CA THR A 305 -1.42 25.58 -29.45
C THR A 305 -2.24 26.79 -28.97
N HIS A 306 -2.01 27.98 -29.56
CA HIS A 306 -2.68 29.26 -29.21
C HIS A 306 -3.69 29.76 -30.28
N SER A 307 -4.58 30.69 -29.88
CA SER A 307 -5.46 31.49 -30.76
C SER A 307 -5.61 32.93 -30.23
N ALA A 308 -5.70 33.94 -31.11
CA ALA A 308 -5.61 35.40 -30.79
C ALA A 308 -6.80 36.23 -31.33
N PRO A 309 -7.07 37.48 -30.85
CA PRO A 309 -8.29 38.23 -31.15
C PRO A 309 -8.19 39.19 -32.33
N LYS A 310 -9.38 39.55 -32.83
CA LYS A 310 -9.65 40.47 -33.94
C LYS A 310 -9.20 41.92 -33.66
N LEU A 311 -8.51 42.55 -34.61
CA LEU A 311 -8.21 44.00 -34.61
C LEU A 311 -9.26 44.80 -35.43
N PRO A 312 -9.46 46.11 -35.15
CA PRO A 312 -10.39 46.95 -35.90
C PRO A 312 -9.99 47.14 -37.37
N GLN A 313 -11.01 47.26 -38.24
CA GLN A 313 -11.00 46.97 -39.68
C GLN A 313 -10.29 48.00 -40.57
N ASP A 314 -9.57 48.97 -39.97
CA ASP A 314 -9.15 50.20 -40.65
C ASP A 314 -7.62 50.29 -40.84
N LYS A 315 -6.88 49.24 -40.48
CA LYS A 315 -5.42 49.16 -40.67
C LYS A 315 -5.06 47.87 -41.41
N TYR A 316 -4.50 48.02 -42.62
CA TYR A 316 -3.97 46.91 -43.41
C TYR A 316 -2.70 46.39 -42.75
N ILE A 317 -2.81 45.20 -42.14
CA ILE A 317 -1.69 44.39 -41.69
C ILE A 317 -1.64 43.20 -42.65
N GLU A 318 -0.70 43.19 -43.60
CA GLU A 318 -0.37 41.97 -44.33
C GLU A 318 0.60 41.16 -43.46
N ASN A 319 0.05 40.17 -42.75
CA ASN A 319 0.83 39.15 -42.04
C ASN A 319 0.77 37.85 -42.85
N TYR A 320 1.93 37.36 -43.29
CA TYR A 320 2.05 36.22 -44.22
C TYR A 320 2.02 34.84 -43.52
N CYS A 321 1.48 34.74 -42.32
CA CYS A 321 1.31 33.44 -41.67
C CYS A 321 -0.18 33.11 -41.54
N ALA A 322 -0.62 32.26 -42.47
CA ALA A 322 -1.88 31.50 -42.49
C ALA A 322 -3.12 32.13 -43.16
N GLY A 323 -2.96 32.82 -44.29
CA GLY A 323 -4.00 32.88 -45.35
C GLY A 323 -5.45 33.24 -44.94
N HIS A 324 -5.67 33.92 -43.82
CA HIS A 324 -6.99 34.37 -43.37
C HIS A 324 -6.90 35.67 -42.59
N GLU A 325 -7.74 36.64 -42.99
CA GLU A 325 -7.87 37.97 -42.40
C GLU A 325 -8.39 37.91 -40.96
N VAL A 326 -7.65 38.53 -40.04
CA VAL A 326 -8.01 38.68 -38.63
C VAL A 326 -8.77 39.99 -38.36
N ALA A 327 -9.54 40.51 -39.34
CA ALA A 327 -10.59 41.54 -39.14
C ALA A 327 -12.02 40.92 -39.19
N ASN A 328 -12.87 41.14 -38.15
CA ASN A 328 -14.29 40.71 -37.97
C ASN A 328 -14.73 39.39 -37.21
N PHE A 329 -14.67 39.27 -35.86
CA PHE A 329 -15.32 38.18 -35.09
C PHE A 329 -15.99 38.79 -33.84
N PRO A 330 -17.21 38.37 -33.46
CA PRO A 330 -17.93 38.84 -32.27
C PRO A 330 -17.77 37.85 -31.08
N SER A 331 -17.28 38.36 -29.94
CA SER A 331 -17.21 37.75 -28.57
C SER A 331 -15.95 37.00 -28.09
N ASN A 332 -15.69 37.22 -26.79
CA ASN A 332 -14.72 36.70 -25.80
C ASN A 332 -13.34 36.19 -26.24
N GLN A 333 -12.27 36.87 -25.77
CA GLN A 333 -10.95 36.27 -25.62
C GLN A 333 -10.37 36.46 -24.20
N TYR A 334 -9.86 35.37 -23.66
CA TYR A 334 -8.97 35.30 -22.49
C TYR A 334 -7.77 34.44 -22.89
N THR A 335 -6.57 34.83 -22.45
CA THR A 335 -5.62 33.88 -21.87
C THR A 335 -4.99 34.58 -20.66
N GLY A 336 -5.58 34.37 -19.47
CA GLY A 336 -5.05 34.92 -18.22
C GLY A 336 -3.73 34.26 -17.81
N ASN A 337 -3.17 34.70 -16.67
CA ASN A 337 -2.04 34.04 -16.01
C ASN A 337 -2.16 32.51 -16.08
N ASN A 338 -1.11 31.87 -16.59
CA ASN A 338 -0.74 30.46 -16.44
C ASN A 338 -1.68 29.71 -15.51
N GLY A 339 -2.65 29.00 -16.09
CA GLY A 339 -3.53 28.15 -15.31
C GLY A 339 -2.73 27.00 -14.71
N ASN A 340 -3.05 26.62 -13.47
CA ASN A 340 -2.63 25.33 -12.92
C ASN A 340 -2.96 24.23 -13.94
N HIS A 341 -1.96 23.43 -14.31
CA HIS A 341 -2.18 22.24 -15.12
C HIS A 341 -1.88 21.00 -14.27
N ALA A 342 -2.60 19.93 -14.56
CA ALA A 342 -2.51 18.68 -13.81
C ALA A 342 -1.89 17.60 -14.68
N HIS A 343 -0.94 16.86 -14.14
CA HIS A 343 -0.37 15.71 -14.83
C HIS A 343 -1.03 14.42 -14.36
N THR A 344 -1.33 13.56 -15.32
CA THR A 344 -1.77 12.20 -15.01
C THR A 344 -0.54 11.32 -14.96
N ILE A 345 -0.26 10.70 -13.81
CA ILE A 345 0.76 9.65 -13.73
C ILE A 345 0.23 8.38 -14.40
N ALA A 346 1.01 7.79 -15.30
CA ALA A 346 0.79 6.43 -15.78
C ALA A 346 1.69 5.45 -15.01
N GLY A 347 1.14 4.32 -14.56
CA GLY A 347 1.85 3.32 -13.75
C GLY A 347 1.43 3.29 -12.26
N GLY A 348 2.14 2.48 -11.47
CA GLY A 348 1.81 2.17 -10.08
C GLY A 348 1.03 0.86 -9.93
N ASP A 349 1.14 0.24 -8.75
CA ASP A 349 0.35 -0.92 -8.36
C ASP A 349 -1.08 -0.49 -7.94
N ALA A 350 -1.97 -1.46 -7.71
CA ALA A 350 -3.30 -1.18 -7.18
C ALA A 350 -3.27 -0.73 -5.70
N GLU A 351 -2.19 -1.04 -4.97
CA GLU A 351 -2.01 -0.65 -3.56
C GLU A 351 -0.54 -0.37 -3.20
N THR A 352 -0.32 0.51 -2.21
CA THR A 352 0.97 0.77 -1.56
C THR A 352 1.14 -0.09 -0.32
N ARG A 353 2.25 -0.83 -0.22
CA ARG A 353 2.49 -1.76 0.91
C ARG A 353 3.93 -2.28 0.94
N PRO A 354 4.42 -2.69 2.13
CA PRO A 354 5.74 -3.30 2.29
C PRO A 354 5.76 -4.75 1.78
N VAL A 355 6.96 -5.34 1.74
CA VAL A 355 7.10 -6.79 1.54
C VAL A 355 6.36 -7.52 2.65
N ASN A 356 5.46 -8.43 2.28
CA ASN A 356 4.61 -9.12 3.24
C ASN A 356 4.36 -10.59 2.90
N ILE A 357 3.93 -11.32 3.92
CA ILE A 357 3.58 -12.74 3.87
C ILE A 357 2.19 -12.94 4.45
N TYR A 358 1.47 -13.88 3.83
CA TYR A 358 0.07 -14.14 4.08
C TYR A 358 -0.05 -15.16 5.21
N LEU A 359 -0.53 -14.73 6.37
CA LEU A 359 -0.98 -15.61 7.46
C LEU A 359 -2.48 -15.43 7.65
N ASP A 360 -3.14 -16.32 8.38
CA ASP A 360 -4.50 -16.05 8.86
C ASP A 360 -4.43 -15.43 10.25
N TYR A 361 -5.56 -14.91 10.76
CA TYR A 361 -5.67 -14.46 12.15
C TYR A 361 -6.78 -15.21 12.87
N ILE A 362 -6.52 -15.52 14.14
CA ILE A 362 -7.48 -16.15 15.05
C ILE A 362 -7.57 -15.34 16.34
N ILE A 363 -8.74 -15.37 16.98
CA ILE A 363 -9.04 -14.67 18.23
C ILE A 363 -9.43 -15.66 19.33
N LYS A 364 -8.87 -15.47 20.52
CA LYS A 364 -9.19 -16.32 21.68
C LYS A 364 -10.60 -16.04 22.19
N SER A 365 -11.39 -17.08 22.44
CA SER A 365 -12.82 -16.96 22.74
C SER A 365 -13.20 -17.07 24.22
N SER A 366 -12.28 -17.50 25.09
CA SER A 366 -12.53 -17.65 26.53
C SER A 366 -11.26 -17.52 27.36
N ASN A 367 -11.41 -17.14 28.63
CA ASN A 367 -10.34 -16.94 29.61
C ASN A 367 -9.95 -18.21 30.38
N VAL A 368 -10.58 -19.35 30.08
CA VAL A 368 -10.42 -20.63 30.82
C VAL A 368 -9.12 -21.35 30.48
#